data_AF-A0A919XHZ1-F1
#
_entry.id   AF-A0A919XHZ1-F1
#
_cell.length_a   1.000
_cell.length_b   1.000
_cell.length_c   1.000
_cell.angle_alpha   90.00
_cell.angle_beta   90.00
_cell.angle_gamma   90.00
#
_symmetry.space_group_name_H-M   'P 1'
#
loop_
_entity.id
_entity.type
_entity.pdbx_description
1 polymer ?
#
loop_
_entity_poly.entity_id
_entity_poly.type
_entity_poly.pdbx_seq_one_letter_code
_entity_poly.pdbx_strand_id
1 'polypeptide(L)' 'MKLLPEYAQILIVGVVFRKEWSWYITEREYWFLNTEMEERFGIEILDETTAECFLKKYTTIKWLQATWHAC' A
#
# COMPACT_ATOMS: atom_id res chain seq x y z
N MET A 1 -4.30 -7.44 24.91
CA MET A 1 -3.57 -6.32 24.27
C MET A 1 -4.52 -5.68 23.26
N LYS A 2 -4.80 -4.38 23.34
CA LYS A 2 -5.71 -3.70 22.41
C LYS A 2 -4.99 -3.51 21.06
N LEU A 3 -5.42 -4.21 20.01
CA LEU A 3 -5.00 -3.96 18.63
C LEU A 3 -5.65 -2.65 18.18
N LEU A 4 -4.96 -1.54 18.41
CA LEU A 4 -5.35 -0.26 17.84
C LEU A 4 -4.95 -0.30 16.36
N PRO A 5 -5.88 -0.11 15.41
CA PRO A 5 -5.51 -0.01 14.01
C PRO A 5 -4.54 1.16 13.86
N GLU A 6 -3.36 0.88 13.30
CA GLU A 6 -2.40 1.91 12.98
C GLU A 6 -2.88 2.63 11.72
N TYR A 7 -3.18 3.91 11.87
CA TYR A 7 -3.66 4.74 10.79
C TYR A 7 -2.60 4.82 9.67
N ALA A 8 -3.03 4.62 8.43
CA ALA A 8 -2.23 4.83 7.23
C ALA A 8 -0.96 3.96 7.09
N GLN A 9 -0.94 2.73 7.63
CA GLN A 9 0.15 1.77 7.37
C GLN A 9 0.31 1.46 5.87
N ILE A 10 -0.80 1.41 5.12
CA ILE A 10 -0.80 1.22 3.67
C ILE A 10 -1.60 2.36 3.05
N LEU A 11 -1.01 3.01 2.06
CA LEU A 11 -1.59 4.07 1.26
C LEU A 11 -1.88 3.56 -0.15
N ILE A 12 -3.07 3.91 -0.66
CA ILE A 12 -3.39 3.84 -2.09
C ILE A 12 -3.37 5.27 -2.59
N VAL A 13 -2.51 5.57 -3.55
CA VAL A 13 -2.35 6.95 -4.05
C VAL A 13 -2.55 7.00 -5.55
N GLY A 14 -3.47 7.85 -5.98
CA GLY A 14 -3.67 8.20 -7.39
C GLY A 14 -2.83 9.42 -7.74
N VAL A 15 -2.05 9.34 -8.81
CA VAL A 15 -1.23 10.44 -9.32
C VAL A 15 -1.57 10.72 -10.76
N VAL A 16 -1.69 12.00 -11.09
CA VAL A 16 -1.66 12.49 -12.46
C VAL A 16 -0.33 13.18 -12.69
N PHE A 17 0.48 12.66 -13.60
CA PHE A 17 1.76 13.26 -13.98
C PHE A 17 1.92 13.17 -15.50
N ARG A 18 2.37 14.26 -16.14
CA ARG A 18 2.51 14.34 -17.61
C ARG A 18 1.25 13.90 -18.40
N LYS A 19 0.05 14.13 -17.85
CA LYS A 19 -1.27 13.71 -18.37
C LYS A 19 -1.54 12.21 -18.32
N GLU A 20 -0.71 11.45 -17.62
CA GLU A 20 -0.91 10.02 -17.38
C GLU A 20 -1.41 9.82 -15.94
N TRP A 21 -2.37 8.90 -15.80
CA TRP A 21 -2.94 8.50 -14.51
C TRP A 21 -2.28 7.19 -14.05
N SER A 22 -1.87 7.13 -12.79
CA SER A 22 -1.32 5.90 -12.20
C SER A 22 -1.76 5.75 -10.76
N TRP A 23 -2.01 4.51 -10.35
CA TRP A 23 -2.25 4.14 -8.96
C TRP A 23 -0.97 3.52 -8.37
N TYR A 24 -0.69 3.82 -7.11
CA TYR A 24 0.46 3.29 -6.38
C TYR A 24 0.00 2.73 -5.03
N ILE A 25 0.68 1.69 -4.57
CA ILE A 25 0.55 1.18 -3.20
C ILE A 25 1.87 1.36 -2.49
N THR A 26 1.84 1.98 -1.31
CA THR A 26 3.06 2.20 -0.53
C THR A 26 2.77 2.33 0.96
N GLU A 27 3.81 2.28 1.78
CA GLU A 27 3.72 2.65 3.19
C GLU A 27 3.93 4.17 3.32
N ARG A 28 3.44 4.75 4.41
CA ARG A 28 3.48 6.20 4.65
C ARG A 28 4.90 6.75 4.55
N GLU A 29 5.88 6.00 5.03
CA GLU A 29 7.29 6.35 5.12
C GLU A 29 7.97 6.42 3.75
N TYR A 30 7.39 5.82 2.70
CA TYR A 30 7.96 5.81 1.35
C TYR A 30 7.24 6.79 0.40
N TRP A 31 6.14 7.42 0.83
CA TRP A 31 5.43 8.38 -0.01
C TRP A 31 5.99 9.80 0.09
N PHE A 32 6.89 10.14 -0.81
CA PHE A 32 7.34 11.52 -1.01
C PHE A 32 6.94 12.02 -2.40
N LEU A 33 6.52 13.27 -2.49
CA LEU A 33 6.33 13.95 -3.77
C LEU A 33 7.70 14.37 -4.28
N ASN A 34 8.31 13.55 -5.13
CA ASN A 34 9.54 13.90 -5.84
C ASN A 34 9.19 14.20 -7.30
N THR A 35 9.43 15.44 -7.73
CA THR A 35 9.21 15.89 -9.11
C THR A 35 10.43 15.74 -10.01
N GLU A 36 11.58 15.38 -9.44
CA GLU A 36 12.87 15.24 -10.14
C GLU A 36 13.16 13.80 -10.58
N MET A 37 12.54 12.81 -9.93
CA MET A 37 12.66 11.41 -10.34
C MET A 37 11.54 11.02 -11.30
N GLU A 38 11.89 10.54 -12.49
CA GLU A 38 10.92 10.16 -13.53
C GLU A 38 10.13 8.89 -13.17
N GLU A 39 10.70 8.00 -12.35
CA GLU A 39 10.03 6.79 -11.86
C GLU A 39 10.15 6.66 -10.34
N ARG A 40 9.05 6.26 -9.68
CA ARG A 40 9.02 6.03 -8.23
C ARG A 40 9.74 4.73 -7.89
N PHE A 41 11.04 4.85 -7.61
CA PHE A 41 11.88 3.70 -7.30
C PHE A 41 11.37 2.95 -6.06
N GLY A 42 11.09 1.66 -6.21
CA GLY A 42 10.66 0.79 -5.10
C GLY A 42 9.19 0.91 -4.69
N ILE A 43 8.36 1.67 -5.42
CA ILE A 43 6.91 1.73 -5.20
C ILE A 43 6.21 1.00 -6.33
N GLU A 44 5.45 -0.04 -5.98
CA GLU A 44 4.69 -0.82 -6.96
C GLU A 44 3.51 0.01 -7.52
N ILE A 45 3.35 -0.05 -8.84
CA ILE A 45 2.15 0.43 -9.53
C ILE A 45 1.03 -0.56 -9.24
N LEU A 46 -0.17 -0.06 -8.95
CA LEU A 46 -1.36 -0.88 -8.79
C LEU A 46 -2.02 -1.10 -10.15
N ASP A 47 -1.91 -2.32 -10.66
CA ASP A 47 -2.54 -2.81 -11.89
C ASP A 47 -3.05 -4.24 -11.71
N GLU A 48 -3.53 -4.87 -12.78
CA GLU A 48 -4.08 -6.23 -12.74
C GLU A 48 -3.06 -7.30 -12.30
N THR A 49 -1.76 -7.05 -12.50
CA THR A 49 -0.66 -7.96 -12.15
C THR A 49 -0.22 -7.80 -10.69
N THR A 50 -0.37 -6.61 -10.11
CA THR A 50 0.02 -6.31 -8.73
C THR A 50 -1.16 -6.25 -7.75
N ALA A 51 -2.41 -6.27 -8.25
CA ALA A 51 -3.62 -6.33 -7.43
C ALA A 51 -3.66 -7.56 -6.50
N GLU A 52 -3.01 -8.67 -6.87
CA GLU A 52 -2.91 -9.84 -5.98
C GLU A 52 -1.99 -9.58 -4.77
N CYS A 53 -0.89 -8.85 -4.95
CA CYS A 53 -0.03 -8.41 -3.85
C CYS A 53 -0.80 -7.55 -2.84
N PHE A 54 -1.71 -6.71 -3.32
CA PHE A 54 -2.65 -5.98 -2.49
C PHE A 54 -3.55 -6.92 -1.67
N LEU A 55 -4.23 -7.88 -2.32
CA LEU A 55 -5.13 -8.82 -1.64
C LEU A 55 -4.39 -9.70 -0.61
N LYS A 56 -3.13 -10.06 -0.86
CA LYS A 56 -2.26 -10.77 0.09
C LYS A 56 -1.98 -9.96 1.36
N LYS A 57 -1.75 -8.65 1.24
CA LYS A 57 -1.58 -7.78 2.42
C LYS A 57 -2.85 -7.72 3.29
N TYR A 58 -4.04 -7.63 2.67
CA TYR A 58 -5.31 -7.64 3.41
C TYR A 58 -5.61 -8.98 4.11
N THR A 59 -5.34 -10.10 3.44
CA THR A 59 -5.56 -11.43 4.03
C THR A 59 -4.60 -11.71 5.17
N THR A 60 -3.34 -11.29 5.06
CA THR A 60 -2.34 -11.40 6.15
C THR A 60 -2.77 -10.64 7.40
N ILE A 61 -3.32 -9.42 7.24
CA ILE A 61 -3.88 -8.63 8.34
C ILE A 61 -5.07 -9.36 9.00
N LYS A 62 -5.95 -10.01 8.20
CA LYS A 62 -7.06 -10.82 8.72
C LYS A 62 -6.58 -12.07 9.46
N TRP A 63 -5.54 -12.76 8.98
CA TRP A 63 -4.98 -13.94 9.65
C TRP A 63 -4.33 -13.59 10.99
N LEU A 64 -3.58 -12.50 11.07
CA LEU A 64 -3.03 -11.99 12.35
C LEU A 64 -4.15 -11.67 13.36
N GLN A 65 -5.27 -11.09 12.90
CA GLN A 65 -6.44 -10.88 13.76
C GLN A 65 -7.10 -12.20 14.19
N ALA A 66 -7.18 -13.21 13.31
CA ALA A 66 -7.82 -14.49 13.61
C ALA A 66 -6.99 -15.36 14.58
N THR A 67 -5.66 -15.42 14.41
CA THR A 67 -4.77 -16.15 15.34
C THR A 67 -4.68 -15.48 16.71
N TRP A 68 -4.86 -14.16 16.78
CA TRP A 68 -4.84 -13.41 18.04
C TRP A 68 -6.09 -13.66 18.92
N HIS A 69 -7.24 -14.06 18.34
CA HIS A 69 -8.45 -14.39 19.10
C HIS A 69 -8.50 -15.86 19.58
N ALA A 70 -7.48 -16.66 19.25
CA ALA A 70 -7.40 -18.09 19.59
C ALA A 70 -6.40 -18.40 20.74
N CYS A 71 -5.88 -17.37 21.44
CA CYS A 71 -5.05 -17.49 22.65
C CYS A 71 -5.70 -16.79 23.85
#